data_AF-D1BS74-F1
#
_entry.id   AF-D1BS74-F1
#
_cell.length_a   1.000
_cell.length_b   1.000
_cell.length_c   1.000
_cell.angle_alpha   90.00
_cell.angle_beta   90.00
_cell.angle_gamma   90.00
#
_symmetry.space_group_name_H-M   'P 1'
#
loop_
_entity.id
_entity.type
_entity.pdbx_description
1 polymer ?
#
loop_
_entity_poly.entity_id
_entity_poly.type
_entity_poly.pdbx_seq_one_letter_code
_entity_poly.pdbx_strand_id
1 'polypeptide(L)'
;MQERHDEAAIIDGGDTTVEILKTYAFDEFGGGYPLDIRIMQEDARLLDAQGNLVRDDPGSTGDYRIELLHDGTTWRLVNILTLEDIE
;
A
#
# COMPACT_ATOMS: atom_id res chain seq x y z
N MET A 1 -3.87 24.28 -27.59
CA MET A 1 -2.89 24.25 -26.50
C MET A 1 -3.68 24.55 -25.23
N GLN A 2 -4.08 23.50 -24.50
CA GLN A 2 -4.85 23.66 -23.27
C GLN A 2 -3.84 23.74 -22.13
N GLU A 3 -3.58 24.94 -21.63
CA GLU A 3 -2.84 25.12 -20.38
C GLU A 3 -3.71 24.53 -19.26
N ARG A 4 -3.39 23.32 -18.79
CA ARG A 4 -3.87 22.88 -17.49
C ARG A 4 -3.07 23.69 -16.48
N HIS A 5 -3.69 24.71 -15.91
CA HIS A 5 -3.23 25.24 -14.64
C HIS A 5 -3.32 24.08 -13.66
N ASP A 6 -2.18 23.64 -13.13
CA ASP A 6 -2.14 22.78 -11.96
C ASP A 6 -2.77 23.60 -10.82
N GLU A 7 -4.09 23.46 -10.65
CA GLU A 7 -4.81 24.00 -9.51
C GLU A 7 -4.17 23.40 -8.26
N ALA A 8 -3.81 24.25 -7.30
CA ALA A 8 -3.21 23.81 -6.05
C ALA A 8 -4.15 22.78 -5.41
N ALA A 9 -3.72 21.53 -5.42
CA ALA A 9 -4.42 20.40 -4.84
C ALA A 9 -4.00 20.27 -3.38
N ILE A 10 -4.94 20.43 -2.45
CA ILE A 10 -4.72 20.06 -1.05
C ILE A 10 -5.17 18.61 -0.90
N ILE A 11 -4.25 17.76 -0.46
CA ILE A 11 -4.55 16.40 -0.03
C ILE A 11 -4.65 16.44 1.49
N ASP A 12 -5.81 16.05 2.00
CA ASP A 12 -6.08 15.89 3.43
C ASP A 12 -6.28 14.39 3.73
N GLY A 13 -5.65 13.89 4.80
CA GLY A 13 -5.65 12.48 5.17
C GLY A 13 -4.80 11.58 4.25
N GLY A 14 -5.20 10.31 4.14
CA GLY A 14 -4.51 9.29 3.33
C GLY A 14 -3.29 8.64 3.99
N ASP A 15 -3.11 8.85 5.30
CA ASP A 15 -2.07 8.18 6.06
C ASP A 15 -2.21 6.66 5.91
N THR A 16 -1.08 6.01 5.66
CA THR A 16 -1.01 4.56 5.48
C THR A 16 -0.12 3.97 6.56
N THR A 17 -0.66 2.98 7.27
CA THR A 17 0.06 2.21 8.27
C THR A 17 0.16 0.76 7.83
N VAL A 18 1.30 0.14 8.14
CA VAL A 18 1.57 -1.27 7.84
C VAL A 18 1.94 -1.97 9.14
N GLU A 19 1.18 -3.00 9.49
CA GLU A 19 1.41 -3.86 10.64
C GLU A 19 1.88 -5.24 10.16
N ILE A 20 2.93 -5.79 10.78
CA ILE A 20 3.36 -7.16 10.52
C ILE A 20 2.50 -8.08 11.39
N LEU A 21 1.69 -8.93 10.75
CA LEU A 21 0.84 -9.92 11.41
C LEU A 21 1.63 -11.19 11.72
N LYS A 22 2.47 -11.63 10.77
CA LYS A 22 3.25 -12.86 10.90
C LYS A 22 4.49 -12.85 10.03
N THR A 23 5.58 -13.35 10.59
CA THR A 23 6.83 -13.64 9.88
C THR A 23 7.01 -15.13 9.73
N TYR A 24 7.35 -15.60 8.53
CA TYR A 24 7.65 -17.00 8.27
C TYR A 24 9.16 -17.24 8.32
N ALA A 25 9.54 -18.51 8.49
CA ALA A 25 10.91 -18.92 8.21
C ALA A 25 11.22 -18.73 6.72
N PHE A 26 12.52 -18.65 6.39
CA PHE A 26 12.95 -18.64 5.00
C PHE A 26 12.44 -19.89 4.27
N ASP A 27 11.77 -19.69 3.15
CA ASP A 27 11.34 -20.77 2.27
C ASP A 27 12.52 -21.20 1.40
N GLU A 28 13.14 -22.33 1.76
CA GLU A 28 14.27 -22.89 1.00
C GLU A 28 13.87 -23.38 -0.40
N PHE A 29 12.58 -23.67 -0.64
CA PHE A 29 12.10 -24.15 -1.93
C PHE A 29 11.84 -23.01 -2.91
N GLY A 30 11.10 -21.98 -2.47
CA GLY A 30 10.84 -20.75 -3.25
C GLY A 30 11.98 -19.72 -3.19
N GLY A 31 12.92 -19.88 -2.26
CA GLY A 31 14.04 -18.97 -2.03
C GLY A 31 13.64 -17.63 -1.41
N GLY A 32 12.50 -17.56 -0.72
CA GLY A 32 11.87 -16.31 -0.30
C GLY A 32 11.62 -16.16 1.20
N TYR A 33 11.25 -14.95 1.59
CA TYR A 33 10.87 -14.57 2.94
C TYR A 33 9.42 -14.08 2.94
N PRO A 34 8.46 -14.95 3.27
CA PRO A 34 7.06 -14.58 3.33
C PRO A 34 6.77 -13.76 4.60
N LEU A 35 5.92 -12.75 4.48
CA LEU A 35 5.32 -12.04 5.61
C LEU A 35 3.82 -11.84 5.38
N ASP A 36 3.04 -12.01 6.43
CA ASP A 36 1.67 -11.52 6.46
C ASP A 36 1.65 -10.14 7.08
N ILE A 37 1.01 -9.19 6.40
CA ILE A 37 0.89 -7.79 6.82
C ILE A 37 -0.56 -7.34 6.77
N ARG A 38 -0.90 -6.34 7.57
CA ARG A 38 -2.14 -5.57 7.46
C ARG A 38 -1.80 -4.16 7.00
N ILE A 39 -2.43 -3.72 5.93
CA ILE A 39 -2.33 -2.34 5.44
C ILE A 39 -3.62 -1.64 5.85
N MET A 40 -3.51 -0.51 6.55
CA MET A 40 -4.62 0.35 6.90
C MET A 40 -4.36 1.73 6.29
N GLN A 41 -5.31 2.20 5.50
CA GLN A 41 -5.30 3.52 4.89
C GLN A 41 -6.46 4.34 5.49
N GLU A 42 -6.17 5.53 5.98
CA GLU A 42 -7.19 6.48 6.41
C GLU A 42 -7.90 7.11 5.20
N ASP A 43 -9.10 7.63 5.42
CA ASP A 43 -9.82 8.41 4.41
C ASP A 43 -8.93 9.54 3.87
N ALA A 44 -8.98 9.77 2.57
CA ALA A 44 -8.26 10.86 1.91
C ALA A 44 -9.22 11.72 1.07
N ARG A 45 -8.96 13.02 1.03
CA ARG A 45 -9.73 13.97 0.23
C ARG A 45 -8.82 14.84 -0.59
N LEU A 46 -9.20 15.02 -1.85
CA LEU A 46 -8.60 15.98 -2.75
C LEU A 46 -9.51 17.20 -2.85
N LEU A 47 -8.99 18.36 -2.45
CA LEU A 47 -9.69 19.64 -2.55
C LEU A 47 -9.05 20.51 -3.63
N ASP A 48 -9.88 21.28 -4.34
CA ASP A 48 -9.40 22.35 -5.23
C ASP A 48 -8.90 23.55 -4.41
N ALA A 49 -8.36 24.57 -5.11
CA ALA A 49 -7.83 25.77 -4.49
C ALA A 49 -8.90 26.64 -3.78
N GLN A 50 -10.19 26.36 -3.98
CA GLN A 50 -11.31 27.02 -3.31
C GLN A 50 -11.88 26.17 -2.16
N GLY A 51 -11.32 24.98 -1.91
CA GLY A 51 -11.75 24.06 -0.87
C GLY A 51 -12.93 23.17 -1.25
N ASN A 52 -13.32 23.11 -2.54
CA ASN A 52 -14.36 22.18 -2.98
C ASN A 52 -13.78 20.78 -3.12
N LEU A 53 -14.58 19.78 -2.76
CA LEU A 53 -14.21 18.38 -2.89
C LEU A 53 -14.16 17.97 -4.36
N VAL A 54 -12.97 17.57 -4.81
CA VAL A 54 -12.72 17.03 -6.16
C VAL A 54 -12.81 15.51 -6.17
N ARG A 55 -12.28 14.87 -5.12
CA ARG A 55 -12.27 13.41 -4.96
C ARG A 55 -12.30 13.04 -3.48
N ASP A 56 -13.06 12.00 -3.18
CA ASP A 56 -13.13 11.33 -1.88
C ASP A 56 -12.61 9.91 -2.09
N ASP A 57 -11.53 9.57 -1.40
CA ASP A 57 -10.91 8.24 -1.42
C ASP A 57 -11.14 7.63 -0.02
N PRO A 58 -12.19 6.81 0.15
CA PRO A 58 -12.48 6.20 1.44
C PRO A 58 -11.32 5.30 1.86
N GLY A 59 -11.02 5.32 3.15
CA GLY A 59 -10.03 4.49 3.78
C GLY A 59 -10.36 3.00 3.59
N SER A 60 -9.32 2.20 3.69
CA SER A 60 -9.46 0.75 3.52
C SER A 60 -8.51 0.01 4.44
N THR A 61 -8.86 -1.22 4.76
CA THR A 61 -7.99 -2.13 5.50
C THR A 61 -7.99 -3.47 4.78
N GLY A 62 -6.80 -4.03 4.60
CA GLY A 62 -6.63 -5.32 3.95
C GLY A 62 -5.46 -6.09 4.51
N ASP A 63 -5.62 -7.41 4.60
CA ASP A 63 -4.57 -8.33 5.02
C ASP A 63 -3.97 -9.01 3.80
N TYR A 64 -2.64 -9.01 3.72
CA TYR A 64 -1.90 -9.47 2.56
C TYR A 64 -0.74 -10.39 2.98
N ARG A 65 -0.42 -11.37 2.14
CA ARG A 65 0.90 -11.98 2.12
C ARG A 65 1.78 -11.26 1.13
N ILE A 66 2.96 -10.86 1.58
CA ILE A 66 4.04 -10.40 0.71
C ILE A 66 5.12 -11.47 0.63
N GLU A 67 5.65 -11.67 -0.57
CA GLU A 67 6.77 -12.57 -0.82
C GLU A 67 7.98 -11.74 -1.21
N LEU A 68 9.05 -11.88 -0.44
CA LEU A 68 10.29 -11.12 -0.63
C LEU A 68 11.45 -12.02 -1.02
N LEU A 69 12.37 -11.50 -1.83
CA LEU A 69 13.70 -12.08 -2.04
C LEU A 69 14.76 -11.14 -1.46
N HIS A 70 15.83 -11.73 -0.94
CA HIS A 70 17.01 -10.99 -0.50
C HIS A 70 18.26 -11.55 -1.15
N ASP A 71 19.00 -10.71 -1.89
CA ASP A 71 20.25 -11.11 -2.55
C ASP A 71 21.51 -10.93 -1.67
N GLY A 72 21.31 -10.67 -0.38
CA GLY A 72 22.37 -10.35 0.58
C GLY A 72 22.61 -8.85 0.74
N THR A 73 22.12 -8.02 -0.19
CA THR A 73 22.26 -6.55 -0.13
C THR A 73 20.92 -5.82 -0.25
N THR A 74 20.00 -6.36 -1.05
CA THR A 74 18.73 -5.69 -1.39
C THR A 74 17.56 -6.63 -1.24
N TRP A 75 16.47 -6.09 -0.69
CA TRP A 75 15.16 -6.73 -0.64
C TRP A 75 14.37 -6.41 -1.91
N ARG A 76 13.74 -7.42 -2.50
CA ARG A 76 12.87 -7.27 -3.66
C ARG A 76 11.52 -7.90 -3.36
N LEU A 77 10.46 -7.14 -3.62
CA LEU A 77 9.11 -7.65 -3.61
C LEU A 77 8.87 -8.50 -4.86
N VAL A 78 8.45 -9.74 -4.66
CA VAL A 78 8.10 -10.66 -5.74
C VAL A 78 6.60 -10.68 -5.96
N ASN A 79 5.84 -10.73 -4.86
CA ASN A 79 4.41 -10.92 -4.92
C ASN A 79 3.69 -10.24 -3.76
N ILE A 80 2.45 -9.84 -4.01
CA ILE A 80 1.48 -9.40 -3.00
C ILE A 80 0.17 -10.12 -3.32
N LEU A 81 -0.35 -10.83 -2.34
CA LEU A 81 -1.59 -11.60 -2.43
C LEU A 81 -2.49 -11.21 -1.26
N THR A 82 -3.80 -11.15 -1.46
CA THR A 82 -4.74 -11.05 -0.32
C THR A 82 -4.67 -12.34 0.49
N LEU A 83 -4.79 -12.27 1.82
CA LEU A 83 -4.76 -13.51 2.62
C LEU A 83 -5.96 -14.43 2.33
N GLU A 84 -7.11 -13.86 1.95
CA GLU A 84 -8.31 -14.62 1.57
C GLU A 84 -8.06 -15.58 0.39
N ASP A 85 -7.11 -15.28 -0.50
CA ASP A 85 -6.80 -16.09 -1.67
C ASP A 85 -5.85 -17.26 -1.37
N ILE A 86 -5.33 -17.37 -0.14
CA ILE A 86 -4.26 -18.32 0.24
C ILE A 86 -4.77 -19.40 1.23
N GLU A 87 -5.98 -19.24 1.77
CA GLU A 87 -6.61 -20.20 2.68
C GLU A 87 -7.23 -21.43 1.98
#